data_AF-A0A976HVX1-F1
#
_entry.id   AF-A0A976HVX1-F1
#
_cell.length_a   1.000
_cell.length_b   1.000
_cell.length_c   1.000
_cell.angle_alpha   90.00
_cell.angle_beta   90.00
_cell.angle_gamma   90.00
#
_symmetry.space_group_name_H-M   'P 1'
#
loop_
_entity.id
_entity.type
_entity.pdbx_description
1 polymer ?
#
loop_
_entity_poly.entity_id
_entity_poly.type
_entity_poly.pdbx_seq_one_letter_code
_entity_poly.pdbx_strand_id
1 'polypeptide(L)'
;MSKRVHRASKRNRAQPIVTEDELRARESAAEALAIAKSKAAADELDAATRNPMPRNPLSIAGELVQPLWTFSVVFFGLLSGGWSPASVIVCFWFEKLTRVSLMAARIYIHRESTGKRGHYRSHIDTYAGGAERSDKKTFGRALGWNASRLFVHGQAGAESTSSKRISPSGAPTLLNQFIGMSLVVELLSLIVIVWALSTMDDWTRSTSVWGFVKQEWQSKAWIVVLPLVIHFVIDTITTLRQRSFASIKAQAMVTHGSASLILPVFLFAMWIANYTEAAGVLVFACVLVAAKTIYEVSIILLGRDYELRSGDRLALRLWRTDPTYARYAKKEAAQRMRDEETMR
;
A
#
# COMPACT_ATOMS: atom_id res chain seq x y z
N MET A 1 -5.37 62.34 -7.69
CA MET A 1 -5.06 61.35 -8.75
C MET A 1 -6.22 60.37 -8.87
N SER A 2 -7.04 60.51 -9.91
CA SER A 2 -8.28 59.73 -10.12
C SER A 2 -8.07 58.69 -11.23
N LYS A 3 -8.17 57.40 -10.89
CA LYS A 3 -8.08 56.27 -11.85
C LYS A 3 -9.43 56.10 -12.55
N ARG A 4 -9.51 56.52 -13.82
CA ARG A 4 -10.63 56.20 -14.72
C ARG A 4 -10.65 54.70 -15.01
N VAL A 5 -11.72 54.03 -14.59
CA VAL A 5 -12.03 52.64 -14.95
C VAL A 5 -12.72 52.64 -16.32
N HIS A 6 -12.01 52.22 -17.37
CA HIS A 6 -12.62 51.95 -18.67
C HIS A 6 -13.40 50.63 -18.62
N ARG A 7 -14.72 50.73 -18.46
CA ARG A 7 -15.65 49.62 -18.73
C ARG A 7 -15.73 49.40 -20.24
N ALA A 8 -14.99 48.39 -20.74
CA ALA A 8 -15.14 47.92 -22.10
C ALA A 8 -16.55 47.37 -22.31
N SER A 9 -17.31 48.00 -23.21
CA SER A 9 -18.61 47.54 -23.69
C SER A 9 -18.44 46.16 -24.34
N LYS A 10 -18.94 45.11 -23.67
CA LYS A 10 -19.05 43.77 -24.24
C LYS A 10 -20.07 43.83 -25.37
N ARG A 11 -19.61 43.96 -26.62
CA ARG A 11 -20.43 43.73 -27.81
C ARG A 11 -20.93 42.29 -27.78
N ASN A 12 -22.23 42.11 -27.58
CA ASN A 12 -22.92 40.83 -27.74
C ASN A 12 -22.80 40.39 -29.20
N ARG A 13 -21.79 39.58 -29.52
CA ARG A 13 -21.78 38.84 -30.78
C ARG A 13 -22.87 37.77 -30.70
N ALA A 14 -23.83 37.84 -31.62
CA ALA A 14 -24.82 36.79 -31.80
C ALA A 14 -24.08 35.45 -31.93
N GLN A 15 -24.40 34.50 -31.06
CA GLN A 15 -23.82 33.16 -31.19
C GLN A 15 -24.39 32.51 -32.45
N PRO A 16 -23.55 31.86 -33.26
CA PRO A 16 -24.02 31.14 -34.43
C PRO A 16 -25.04 30.08 -33.99
N ILE A 17 -26.17 30.02 -34.69
CA ILE A 17 -27.20 28.99 -34.47
C ILE A 17 -26.60 27.67 -34.95
N VAL A 18 -26.15 26.83 -34.01
CA VAL A 18 -25.64 25.49 -34.27
C VAL A 18 -26.85 24.55 -34.35
N THR A 19 -26.95 23.77 -35.42
CA THR A 19 -28.03 22.78 -35.56
C THR A 19 -27.83 21.62 -34.59
N GLU A 20 -28.91 20.93 -34.22
CA GLU A 20 -28.85 19.83 -33.25
C GLU A 20 -27.95 18.68 -33.74
N ASP A 21 -27.90 18.45 -35.06
CA ASP A 21 -27.04 17.45 -35.68
C ASP A 21 -25.54 17.82 -35.56
N GLU A 22 -25.18 19.09 -35.69
CA GLU A 22 -23.81 19.56 -35.47
C GLU A 22 -23.38 19.40 -34.01
N LEU A 23 -24.30 19.58 -33.05
CA LEU A 23 -24.05 19.33 -31.63
C LEU A 23 -23.79 17.86 -31.37
N ARG A 24 -24.63 16.95 -31.88
CA ARG A 24 -24.43 15.49 -31.73
C ARG A 24 -23.15 15.01 -32.39
N ALA A 25 -22.78 15.57 -33.55
CA ALA A 25 -21.52 15.26 -34.22
C ALA A 25 -20.29 15.75 -33.41
N ARG A 26 -20.38 16.92 -32.76
CA ARG A 26 -19.32 17.41 -31.87
C ARG A 26 -19.19 16.58 -30.60
N GLU A 27 -20.31 16.14 -30.02
CA GLU A 27 -20.30 15.27 -28.85
C GLU A 27 -19.69 13.90 -29.17
N SER A 28 -20.08 13.26 -30.27
CA SER A 28 -19.52 11.96 -30.68
C SER A 28 -18.03 12.05 -31.02
N ALA A 29 -17.59 13.13 -31.68
CA ALA A 29 -16.16 13.37 -31.94
C ALA A 29 -15.38 13.61 -30.64
N ALA A 30 -15.95 14.33 -29.67
CA ALA A 30 -15.33 14.54 -28.36
C ALA A 30 -15.22 13.25 -27.54
N GLU A 31 -16.21 12.36 -27.65
CA GLU A 31 -16.18 11.02 -27.04
C GLU A 31 -15.14 10.12 -27.71
N ALA A 32 -15.11 10.06 -29.05
CA ALA A 32 -14.11 9.30 -29.79
C ALA A 32 -12.67 9.75 -29.45
N LEU A 33 -12.44 11.06 -29.33
CA LEU A 33 -11.15 11.61 -28.92
C LEU A 33 -10.82 11.27 -27.46
N ALA A 34 -11.81 11.26 -26.56
CA ALA A 34 -11.61 10.83 -25.18
C ALA A 34 -11.24 9.33 -25.11
N ILE A 35 -11.89 8.48 -25.90
CA ILE A 35 -11.59 7.05 -26.02
C ILE A 35 -10.17 6.87 -26.58
N ALA A 36 -9.81 7.55 -27.66
CA ALA A 36 -8.48 7.47 -28.25
C ALA A 36 -7.37 7.89 -27.27
N LYS A 37 -7.58 8.99 -26.53
CA LYS A 37 -6.65 9.43 -25.46
C LYS A 37 -6.57 8.43 -24.31
N SER A 38 -7.68 7.83 -23.92
CA SER A 38 -7.69 6.80 -22.87
C SER A 38 -6.95 5.53 -23.30
N LYS A 39 -7.08 5.13 -24.58
CA LYS A 39 -6.34 4.00 -25.14
C LYS A 39 -4.85 4.28 -25.22
N ALA A 40 -4.46 5.47 -25.70
CA ALA A 40 -3.06 5.88 -25.72
C ALA A 40 -2.44 5.93 -24.31
N ALA A 41 -3.16 6.47 -23.32
CA ALA A 41 -2.72 6.47 -21.92
C ALA A 41 -2.61 5.05 -21.34
N ALA A 42 -3.55 4.15 -21.69
CA ALA A 42 -3.49 2.76 -21.29
C ALA A 42 -2.30 2.04 -21.93
N ASP A 43 -1.99 2.33 -23.20
CA ASP A 43 -0.87 1.72 -23.92
C ASP A 43 0.48 2.29 -23.43
N GLU A 44 0.55 3.58 -23.07
CA GLU A 44 1.73 4.17 -22.41
C GLU A 44 1.96 3.58 -21.02
N LEU A 45 0.90 3.39 -20.23
CA LEU A 45 0.98 2.73 -18.93
C LEU A 45 1.33 1.24 -19.05
N ASP A 46 0.86 0.54 -20.09
CA ASP A 46 1.26 -0.83 -20.43
C ASP A 46 2.74 -0.89 -20.85
N ALA A 47 3.20 0.07 -21.65
CA ALA A 47 4.63 0.19 -22.00
C ALA A 47 5.50 0.48 -20.78
N ALA A 48 5.07 1.36 -19.88
CA ALA A 48 5.76 1.67 -18.63
C ALA A 48 5.78 0.48 -17.66
N THR A 49 4.74 -0.36 -17.65
CA THR A 49 4.71 -1.58 -16.82
C THR A 49 5.52 -2.74 -17.42
N ARG A 50 5.71 -2.78 -18.74
CA ARG A 50 6.58 -3.76 -19.41
C ARG A 50 8.07 -3.47 -19.23
N ASN A 51 8.44 -2.19 -19.12
CA ASN A 51 9.81 -1.77 -18.90
C ASN A 51 10.00 -1.41 -17.42
N PRO A 52 10.29 -2.38 -16.52
CA PRO A 52 10.59 -2.04 -15.14
C PRO A 52 11.71 -1.02 -15.12
N MET A 53 11.58 0.02 -14.29
CA MET A 53 12.70 0.92 -14.05
C MET A 53 13.92 0.07 -13.68
N PRO A 54 15.07 0.27 -14.33
CA PRO A 54 16.27 -0.49 -14.02
C PRO A 54 16.57 -0.30 -12.53
N ARG A 55 16.47 -1.39 -11.77
CA ARG A 55 16.82 -1.38 -10.36
C ARG A 55 18.33 -1.29 -10.26
N ASN A 56 18.81 -0.46 -9.35
CA ASN A 56 20.23 -0.40 -9.06
C ASN A 56 20.67 -1.81 -8.56
N PRO A 57 21.69 -2.45 -9.18
CA PRO A 57 22.14 -3.77 -8.73
C PRO A 57 22.55 -3.76 -7.25
N LEU A 58 23.06 -2.63 -6.75
CA LEU A 58 23.41 -2.47 -5.33
C LEU A 58 22.19 -2.48 -4.41
N SER A 59 21.04 -1.94 -4.85
CA SER A 59 19.82 -2.00 -4.04
C SER A 59 19.27 -3.42 -3.98
N ILE A 60 19.31 -4.17 -5.09
CA ILE A 60 18.90 -5.58 -5.11
C ILE A 60 19.82 -6.40 -4.20
N ALA A 61 21.14 -6.22 -4.31
CA ALA A 61 22.10 -6.91 -3.46
C ALA A 61 21.82 -6.64 -1.98
N GLY A 62 21.60 -5.37 -1.61
CA GLY A 62 21.25 -4.99 -0.23
C GLY A 62 19.91 -5.57 0.24
N GLU A 63 18.91 -5.68 -0.64
CA GLU A 63 17.64 -6.34 -0.33
C GLU A 63 17.81 -7.84 -0.12
N LEU A 64 18.66 -8.52 -0.89
CA LEU A 64 18.91 -9.97 -0.79
C LEU A 64 19.77 -10.36 0.40
N VAL A 65 20.74 -9.52 0.79
CA VAL A 65 21.60 -9.77 1.95
C VAL A 65 20.76 -9.94 3.22
N GLN A 66 19.67 -9.19 3.36
CA GLN A 66 18.85 -9.15 4.56
C GLN A 66 18.14 -10.49 4.90
N PRO A 67 17.37 -11.15 3.99
CA PRO A 67 16.81 -12.47 4.23
C PRO A 67 17.87 -13.57 4.32
N LEU A 68 18.96 -13.48 3.55
CA LEU A 68 20.04 -14.46 3.58
C LEU A 68 20.81 -14.41 4.90
N TRP A 69 21.07 -13.22 5.42
CA TRP A 69 21.68 -13.03 6.74
C TRP A 69 20.80 -13.64 7.83
N THR A 70 19.51 -13.28 7.83
CA THR A 70 18.55 -13.77 8.82
C THR A 70 18.46 -15.29 8.79
N PHE A 71 18.38 -15.87 7.58
CA PHE A 71 18.45 -17.31 7.38
C PHE A 71 19.71 -17.91 8.00
N SER A 72 20.87 -17.37 7.64
CA SER A 72 22.18 -17.90 8.06
C SER A 72 22.32 -17.89 9.57
N VAL A 73 21.92 -16.80 10.23
CA VAL A 73 21.99 -16.65 11.68
C VAL A 73 21.06 -17.63 12.39
N VAL A 74 19.79 -17.71 11.96
CA VAL A 74 18.80 -18.59 12.58
C VAL A 74 19.17 -20.06 12.35
N PHE A 75 19.59 -20.40 11.13
CA PHE A 75 19.98 -21.75 10.75
C PHE A 75 21.23 -22.22 11.52
N PHE A 76 22.25 -21.36 11.60
CA PHE A 76 23.43 -21.63 12.43
C PHE A 76 23.08 -21.74 13.92
N GLY A 77 22.21 -20.85 14.41
CA GLY A 77 21.69 -20.88 15.77
C GLY A 77 21.02 -22.21 16.12
N LEU A 78 20.17 -22.72 15.23
CA LEU A 78 19.46 -23.99 15.38
C LEU A 78 20.40 -25.21 15.32
N LEU A 79 21.32 -25.25 14.36
CA LEU A 79 22.17 -26.43 14.15
C LEU A 79 23.39 -26.51 15.08
N SER A 80 24.01 -25.37 15.38
CA SER A 80 25.29 -25.31 16.08
C SER A 80 25.26 -24.41 17.31
N GLY A 81 24.38 -23.41 17.32
CA GLY A 81 24.28 -22.45 18.42
C GLY A 81 23.43 -22.90 19.61
N GLY A 82 22.80 -24.07 19.54
CA GLY A 82 21.92 -24.59 20.60
C GLY A 82 20.66 -23.74 20.81
N TRP A 83 20.19 -23.04 19.78
CA TRP A 83 18.95 -22.27 19.87
C TRP A 83 17.76 -23.22 19.95
N SER A 84 16.86 -22.96 20.89
CA SER A 84 15.58 -23.66 20.94
C SER A 84 14.63 -23.12 19.87
N PRO A 85 13.58 -23.88 19.49
CA PRO A 85 12.49 -23.36 18.69
C PRO A 85 11.85 -22.10 19.29
N ALA A 86 11.77 -22.02 20.63
CA ALA A 86 11.30 -20.84 21.35
C ALA A 86 12.19 -19.60 21.10
N SER A 87 13.52 -19.76 21.08
CA SER A 87 14.44 -18.68 20.68
C SER A 87 14.15 -18.15 19.29
N VAL A 88 13.89 -19.05 18.33
CA VAL A 88 13.60 -18.67 16.93
C VAL A 88 12.29 -17.90 16.82
N ILE A 89 11.26 -18.31 17.56
CA ILE A 89 9.99 -17.59 17.64
C ILE A 89 10.22 -16.15 18.10
N VAL A 90 10.98 -15.95 19.19
CA VAL A 90 11.26 -14.61 19.74
C VAL A 90 12.06 -13.78 18.73
N CYS A 91 13.08 -14.35 18.10
CA CYS A 91 13.87 -13.68 17.07
C CYS A 91 13.01 -13.21 15.88
N PHE A 92 12.10 -14.05 15.38
CA PHE A 92 11.21 -13.66 14.27
C PHE A 92 10.13 -12.66 14.67
N TRP A 93 9.67 -12.71 15.91
CA TRP A 93 8.81 -11.65 16.41
C TRP A 93 9.53 -10.29 16.44
N PHE A 94 10.77 -10.24 16.94
CA PHE A 94 11.57 -9.01 16.92
C PHE A 94 11.90 -8.55 15.49
N GLU A 95 12.19 -9.48 14.57
CA GLU A 95 12.38 -9.18 13.15
C GLU A 95 11.14 -8.47 12.59
N LYS A 96 9.94 -9.05 12.80
CA LYS A 96 8.66 -8.49 12.36
C LYS A 96 8.41 -7.12 12.97
N LEU A 97 8.50 -7.01 14.30
CA LEU A 97 8.27 -5.78 15.04
C LEU A 97 9.18 -4.65 14.53
N THR A 98 10.45 -4.98 14.26
CA THR A 98 11.42 -4.05 13.69
C THR A 98 11.01 -3.63 12.28
N ARG A 99 10.67 -4.56 11.38
CA ARG A 99 10.22 -4.23 10.01
C ARG A 99 9.03 -3.27 10.01
N VAL A 100 8.03 -3.53 10.85
CA VAL A 100 6.83 -2.69 10.99
C VAL A 100 7.20 -1.30 11.53
N SER A 101 8.03 -1.23 12.56
CA SER A 101 8.48 0.02 13.18
C SER A 101 9.30 0.87 12.20
N LEU A 102 10.24 0.27 11.48
CA LEU A 102 11.04 0.94 10.45
C LEU A 102 10.17 1.42 9.29
N MET A 103 9.12 0.68 8.94
CA MET A 103 8.17 1.13 7.92
C MET A 103 7.34 2.33 8.38
N ALA A 104 6.87 2.34 9.64
CA ALA A 104 6.21 3.50 10.22
C ALA A 104 7.14 4.73 10.25
N ALA A 105 8.39 4.54 10.67
CA ALA A 105 9.43 5.57 10.65
C ALA A 105 9.67 6.10 9.23
N ARG A 106 9.73 5.21 8.23
CA ARG A 106 9.86 5.59 6.82
C ARG A 106 8.73 6.48 6.34
N ILE A 107 7.48 6.11 6.63
CA ILE A 107 6.30 6.91 6.26
C ILE A 107 6.38 8.29 6.92
N TYR A 108 6.78 8.34 8.19
CA TYR A 108 6.95 9.58 8.93
C TYR A 108 8.04 10.47 8.31
N ILE A 109 9.25 9.95 8.12
CA ILE A 109 10.39 10.71 7.55
C ILE A 109 10.06 11.16 6.12
N HIS A 110 9.42 10.33 5.31
CA HIS A 110 9.00 10.72 3.95
C HIS A 110 8.00 11.89 3.96
N ARG A 111 7.00 11.82 4.84
CA ARG A 111 6.00 12.88 5.00
C ARG A 111 6.64 14.20 5.41
N GLU A 112 7.55 14.15 6.37
CA GLU A 112 8.24 15.33 6.89
C GLU A 112 9.19 15.92 5.85
N SER A 113 10.01 15.08 5.22
CA SER A 113 11.03 15.52 4.26
C SER A 113 10.47 16.04 2.94
N THR A 114 9.34 15.51 2.46
CA THR A 114 8.77 15.94 1.17
C THR A 114 7.76 17.07 1.32
N GLY A 115 7.23 17.31 2.52
CA GLY A 115 6.11 18.24 2.75
C GLY A 115 4.82 17.84 2.02
N LYS A 116 4.82 16.72 1.29
CA LYS A 116 3.67 16.23 0.52
C LYS A 116 2.72 15.59 1.52
N ARG A 117 1.79 16.39 2.06
CA ARG A 117 0.69 15.96 2.93
C ARG A 117 -0.30 15.11 2.14
N GLY A 118 0.09 13.87 1.81
CA GLY A 118 -0.75 12.71 1.58
C GLY A 118 -2.13 12.93 0.95
N HIS A 119 -2.30 13.89 0.03
CA HIS A 119 -3.47 13.93 -0.85
C HIS A 119 -3.24 12.88 -1.94
N TYR A 120 -2.94 11.66 -1.49
CA TYR A 120 -3.39 10.49 -2.21
C TYR A 120 -4.90 10.57 -2.09
N ARG A 121 -5.51 11.27 -3.05
CA ARG A 121 -6.94 11.15 -3.31
C ARG A 121 -7.17 9.67 -3.56
N SER A 122 -7.56 8.94 -2.52
CA SER A 122 -8.07 7.58 -2.62
C SER A 122 -9.43 7.58 -3.31
N HIS A 123 -9.69 8.51 -4.26
CA HIS A 123 -10.83 8.45 -5.15
C HIS A 123 -10.71 7.32 -6.18
N ILE A 124 -9.67 6.48 -6.10
CA ILE A 124 -9.64 5.16 -6.74
C ILE A 124 -10.25 4.09 -5.82
N ASP A 125 -10.52 4.39 -4.54
CA ASP A 125 -11.45 3.59 -3.74
C ASP A 125 -12.84 3.78 -4.34
N THR A 126 -13.21 2.84 -5.21
CA THR A 126 -14.59 2.41 -5.44
C THR A 126 -15.56 3.53 -5.85
N TYR A 127 -15.42 4.04 -7.08
CA TYR A 127 -16.62 4.22 -7.91
C TYR A 127 -17.07 2.84 -8.43
N ALA A 128 -17.32 1.90 -7.50
CA ALA A 128 -18.21 0.76 -7.75
C ALA A 128 -19.69 1.19 -7.66
N GLY A 129 -19.94 2.48 -7.45
CA GLY A 129 -21.18 3.15 -7.79
C GLY A 129 -21.04 3.91 -9.10
N GLY A 130 -20.70 3.22 -10.18
CA GLY A 130 -21.20 3.66 -11.48
C GLY A 130 -22.71 3.82 -11.31
N ALA A 131 -23.25 4.95 -11.73
CA ALA A 131 -24.69 5.10 -11.82
C ALA A 131 -25.17 4.07 -12.83
N GLU A 132 -25.40 2.84 -12.37
CA GLU A 132 -26.38 1.96 -12.93
C GLU A 132 -27.63 2.84 -12.95
N ARG A 133 -27.95 3.34 -14.14
CA ARG A 133 -29.30 3.76 -14.44
C ARG A 133 -30.13 2.51 -14.18
N SER A 134 -30.54 2.35 -12.93
CA SER A 134 -31.72 1.60 -12.57
C SER A 134 -32.81 2.29 -13.34
N ASP A 135 -33.06 1.74 -14.52
CA ASP A 135 -34.22 2.05 -15.32
C ASP A 135 -35.39 1.68 -14.42
N LYS A 136 -35.97 2.73 -13.82
CA LYS A 136 -37.03 2.62 -12.83
C LYS A 136 -38.24 2.03 -13.52
N LYS A 137 -38.34 0.70 -13.57
CA LYS A 137 -39.63 0.03 -13.82
C LYS A 137 -39.78 -1.36 -13.24
N THR A 138 -38.75 -2.01 -12.73
CA THR A 138 -38.92 -3.40 -12.27
C THR A 138 -37.98 -3.78 -11.14
N PHE A 139 -38.28 -3.39 -9.90
CA PHE A 139 -38.18 -4.30 -8.75
C PHE A 139 -38.69 -3.60 -7.49
N GLY A 140 -39.91 -3.94 -7.10
CA GLY A 140 -40.45 -3.58 -5.80
C GLY A 140 -39.85 -4.46 -4.72
N ARG A 141 -39.71 -3.84 -3.52
CA ARG A 141 -39.74 -4.47 -2.19
C ARG A 141 -38.92 -5.76 -2.01
N ALA A 142 -37.77 -5.65 -1.35
CA ALA A 142 -37.58 -6.25 -0.02
C ALA A 142 -36.16 -5.98 0.49
N LEU A 143 -36.05 -5.84 1.82
CA LEU A 143 -34.83 -5.74 2.62
C LEU A 143 -33.97 -4.49 2.42
N GLY A 144 -34.39 -3.43 3.11
CA GLY A 144 -33.48 -2.35 3.44
C GLY A 144 -32.54 -2.78 4.55
N TRP A 145 -31.25 -2.49 4.39
CA TRP A 145 -30.30 -2.11 5.43
C TRP A 145 -29.52 -0.88 4.91
N ASN A 146 -29.65 0.24 5.60
CA ASN A 146 -28.78 1.42 5.66
C ASN A 146 -27.96 1.79 4.40
N ALA A 147 -28.65 2.20 3.32
CA ALA A 147 -28.04 2.99 2.26
C ALA A 147 -28.14 4.47 2.60
N SER A 148 -27.02 5.08 2.99
CA SER A 148 -26.84 6.52 3.10
C SER A 148 -27.20 7.16 1.75
N ARG A 149 -28.35 7.85 1.70
CA ARG A 149 -28.85 8.52 0.49
C ARG A 149 -27.88 9.61 0.05
N LEU A 150 -27.14 9.36 -1.02
CA LEU A 150 -26.33 10.35 -1.70
C LEU A 150 -27.26 11.27 -2.51
N PHE A 151 -27.54 12.47 -1.99
CA PHE A 151 -28.31 13.49 -2.70
C PHE A 151 -27.46 14.07 -3.84
N VAL A 152 -27.76 13.66 -5.09
CA VAL A 152 -27.25 14.35 -6.28
C VAL A 152 -28.16 15.54 -6.54
N HIS A 153 -27.73 16.74 -6.12
CA HIS A 153 -28.39 17.97 -6.52
C HIS A 153 -28.13 18.25 -8.01
N GLY A 154 -29.08 17.85 -8.84
CA GLY A 154 -29.26 18.41 -10.16
C GLY A 154 -29.94 19.76 -10.04
N GLN A 155 -29.18 20.85 -10.07
CA GLN A 155 -29.71 22.18 -10.39
C GLN A 155 -28.82 22.82 -11.46
N ALA A 156 -29.33 22.81 -12.68
CA ALA A 156 -28.87 23.66 -13.75
C ALA A 156 -29.29 25.10 -13.44
N GLY A 157 -28.33 26.03 -13.42
CA GLY A 157 -28.62 27.45 -13.67
C GLY A 157 -28.35 28.47 -12.55
N ALA A 158 -27.61 28.15 -11.48
CA ALA A 158 -27.28 29.16 -10.46
C ALA A 158 -25.76 29.35 -10.29
N GLU A 159 -25.38 30.62 -10.16
CA GLU A 159 -24.04 31.18 -10.12
C GLU A 159 -23.07 30.42 -9.19
N SER A 160 -21.81 30.38 -9.63
CA SER A 160 -20.67 29.75 -8.97
C SER A 160 -20.36 30.41 -7.61
N THR A 161 -21.17 30.12 -6.61
CA THR A 161 -20.81 30.37 -5.23
C THR A 161 -19.74 29.36 -4.85
N SER A 162 -18.52 29.88 -4.66
CA SER A 162 -17.40 29.32 -3.91
C SER A 162 -17.74 28.00 -3.21
N SER A 163 -17.52 26.89 -3.92
CA SER A 163 -17.58 25.55 -3.35
C SER A 163 -16.43 25.44 -2.37
N LYS A 164 -16.65 25.89 -1.13
CA LYS A 164 -15.77 25.69 0.00
C LYS A 164 -15.59 24.18 0.14
N ARG A 165 -14.45 23.65 -0.35
CA ARG A 165 -14.09 22.24 -0.16
C ARG A 165 -14.01 22.03 1.34
N ILE A 166 -15.07 21.48 1.91
CA ILE A 166 -15.04 20.87 3.22
C ILE A 166 -14.22 19.60 3.02
N SER A 167 -12.90 19.72 3.10
CA SER A 167 -12.05 18.56 3.32
C SER A 167 -12.57 17.95 4.62
N PRO A 168 -13.09 16.71 4.61
CA PRO A 168 -13.60 16.08 5.83
C PRO A 168 -12.44 16.04 6.81
N SER A 169 -12.49 16.89 7.83
CA SER A 169 -11.41 17.11 8.80
C SER A 169 -11.12 15.90 9.69
N GLY A 170 -11.75 14.76 9.42
CA GLY A 170 -11.62 13.51 10.16
C GLY A 170 -11.15 12.30 9.35
N ALA A 171 -10.76 12.43 8.08
CA ALA A 171 -10.24 11.27 7.35
C ALA A 171 -8.90 10.82 7.98
N PRO A 172 -8.77 9.56 8.45
CA PRO A 172 -7.55 9.10 9.09
C PRO A 172 -6.39 9.13 8.10
N THR A 173 -5.28 9.72 8.51
CA THR A 173 -4.07 9.76 7.68
C THR A 173 -3.54 8.35 7.45
N LEU A 174 -2.85 8.10 6.33
CA LEU A 174 -2.23 6.81 6.04
C LEU A 174 -1.33 6.31 7.18
N LEU A 175 -0.59 7.23 7.82
CA LEU A 175 0.25 6.90 8.97
C LEU A 175 -0.61 6.38 10.12
N ASN A 176 -1.73 7.06 10.44
CA ASN A 176 -2.64 6.62 11.50
C ASN A 176 -3.31 5.28 11.16
N GLN A 177 -3.70 5.06 9.90
CA GLN A 177 -4.24 3.78 9.46
C GLN A 177 -3.21 2.66 9.59
N PHE A 178 -1.98 2.90 9.12
CA PHE A 178 -0.89 1.93 9.20
C PHE A 178 -0.53 1.61 10.66
N ILE A 179 -0.35 2.62 11.50
CA ILE A 179 -0.07 2.45 12.93
C ILE A 179 -1.22 1.72 13.61
N GLY A 180 -2.47 2.12 13.36
CA GLY A 180 -3.65 1.48 13.96
C GLY A 180 -3.73 -0.01 13.63
N MET A 181 -3.60 -0.36 12.34
CA MET A 181 -3.59 -1.78 11.90
C MET A 181 -2.41 -2.54 12.47
N SER A 182 -1.22 -1.93 12.46
CA SER A 182 0.00 -2.54 13.00
C SER A 182 -0.12 -2.83 14.49
N LEU A 183 -0.68 -1.90 15.28
CA LEU A 183 -0.88 -2.10 16.71
C LEU A 183 -1.84 -3.26 16.98
N VAL A 184 -2.97 -3.33 16.27
CA VAL A 184 -3.93 -4.43 16.44
C VAL A 184 -3.26 -5.77 16.11
N VAL A 185 -2.54 -5.85 15.01
CA VAL A 185 -1.89 -7.07 14.54
C VAL A 185 -0.74 -7.49 15.45
N GLU A 186 0.04 -6.54 15.96
CA GLU A 186 1.11 -6.83 16.93
C GLU A 186 0.56 -7.24 18.29
N LEU A 187 -0.54 -6.65 18.77
CA LEU A 187 -1.20 -7.09 19.99
C LEU A 187 -1.71 -8.53 19.87
N LEU A 188 -2.37 -8.86 18.76
CA LEU A 188 -2.82 -10.23 18.49
C LEU A 188 -1.64 -11.20 18.39
N SER A 189 -0.56 -10.81 17.70
CA SER A 189 0.64 -11.63 17.59
C SER A 189 1.29 -11.86 18.95
N LEU A 190 1.37 -10.82 19.80
CA LEU A 190 1.92 -10.91 21.15
C LEU A 190 1.13 -11.88 22.02
N ILE A 191 -0.21 -11.84 21.96
CA ILE A 191 -1.07 -12.78 22.69
C ILE A 191 -0.75 -14.23 22.29
N VAL A 192 -0.66 -14.50 20.97
CA VAL A 192 -0.34 -15.84 20.45
C VAL A 192 1.07 -16.27 20.86
N ILE A 193 2.04 -15.36 20.83
CA ILE A 193 3.43 -15.66 21.25
C ILE A 193 3.49 -15.98 22.74
N VAL A 194 2.87 -15.17 23.58
CA VAL A 194 2.85 -15.39 25.04
C VAL A 194 2.19 -16.73 25.34
N TRP A 195 1.08 -17.04 24.68
CA TRP A 195 0.42 -18.34 24.79
C TRP A 195 1.32 -19.49 24.34
N ALA A 196 1.93 -19.42 23.14
CA ALA A 196 2.83 -20.44 22.63
C ALA A 196 4.03 -20.67 23.56
N LEU A 197 4.70 -19.59 23.99
CA LEU A 197 5.84 -19.67 24.91
C LEU A 197 5.46 -20.24 26.27
N SER A 198 4.25 -19.97 26.77
CA SER A 198 3.75 -20.55 28.03
C SER A 198 3.47 -22.05 27.94
N THR A 199 3.38 -22.60 26.73
CA THR A 199 3.25 -24.06 26.51
C THR A 199 4.59 -24.75 26.28
N MET A 200 5.69 -23.99 26.22
CA MET A 200 7.04 -24.48 25.90
C MET A 200 7.96 -24.45 27.13
N ASP A 201 7.45 -24.86 28.30
CA ASP A 201 8.15 -24.77 29.59
C ASP A 201 9.50 -25.49 29.60
N ASP A 202 9.59 -26.64 28.90
CA ASP A 202 10.83 -27.41 28.76
C ASP A 202 11.95 -26.61 28.08
N TRP A 203 11.57 -25.69 27.17
CA TRP A 203 12.51 -24.88 26.41
C TRP A 203 12.84 -23.53 27.08
N THR A 204 11.91 -22.98 27.86
CA THR A 204 12.09 -21.71 28.57
C THR A 204 12.80 -21.89 29.92
N ARG A 205 13.02 -23.15 30.35
CA ARG A 205 13.75 -23.54 31.57
C ARG A 205 13.27 -22.80 32.82
N SER A 206 11.96 -22.78 33.05
CA SER A 206 11.32 -22.23 34.26
C SER A 206 11.52 -20.73 34.51
N THR A 207 12.00 -19.96 33.53
CA THR A 207 11.96 -18.49 33.62
C THR A 207 10.58 -17.99 33.23
N SER A 208 10.15 -16.85 33.79
CA SER A 208 8.92 -16.20 33.32
C SER A 208 9.05 -15.92 31.81
N VAL A 209 7.94 -16.00 31.06
CA VAL A 209 7.93 -15.74 29.60
C VAL A 209 8.66 -14.43 29.26
N TRP A 210 8.45 -13.38 30.06
CA TRP A 210 9.14 -12.09 29.91
C TRP A 210 10.64 -12.15 30.23
N GLY A 211 11.04 -12.94 31.21
CA GLY A 211 12.45 -13.20 31.51
C GLY A 211 13.16 -13.84 30.32
N PHE A 212 12.54 -14.86 29.73
CA PHE A 212 13.03 -15.51 28.52
C PHE A 212 13.12 -14.53 27.34
N VAL A 213 12.04 -13.80 27.02
CA VAL A 213 12.03 -12.80 25.93
C VAL A 213 13.13 -11.75 26.11
N LYS A 214 13.33 -11.26 27.33
CA LYS A 214 14.38 -10.28 27.64
C LYS A 214 15.78 -10.87 27.43
N GLN A 215 16.01 -12.10 27.87
CA GLN A 215 17.28 -12.81 27.67
C GLN A 215 17.58 -13.01 26.19
N GLU A 216 16.59 -13.46 25.42
CA GLU A 216 16.71 -13.68 23.98
C GLU A 216 16.96 -12.37 23.21
N TRP A 217 16.32 -11.27 23.63
CA TRP A 217 16.60 -9.93 23.09
C TRP A 217 18.07 -9.53 23.28
N GLN A 218 18.58 -9.64 24.51
CA GLN A 218 19.93 -9.21 24.86
C GLN A 218 21.02 -10.08 24.21
N SER A 219 20.75 -11.37 24.01
CA SER A 219 21.75 -12.31 23.52
C SER A 219 21.74 -12.48 22.00
N LYS A 220 20.56 -12.61 21.38
CA LYS A 220 20.43 -13.18 20.02
C LYS A 220 19.65 -12.28 19.06
N ALA A 221 18.54 -11.69 19.51
CA ALA A 221 17.61 -11.00 18.60
C ALA A 221 18.26 -9.78 17.90
N TRP A 222 19.18 -9.08 18.56
CA TRP A 222 19.87 -7.94 17.96
C TRP A 222 20.67 -8.32 16.70
N ILE A 223 21.19 -9.55 16.62
CA ILE A 223 21.94 -10.06 15.44
C ILE A 223 21.01 -10.18 14.22
N VAL A 224 19.75 -10.55 14.45
CA VAL A 224 18.71 -10.65 13.42
C VAL A 224 18.18 -9.26 13.03
N VAL A 225 18.09 -8.34 13.99
CA VAL A 225 17.57 -6.97 13.79
C VAL A 225 18.57 -6.04 13.09
N LEU A 226 19.86 -6.22 13.34
CA LEU A 226 20.93 -5.37 12.79
C LEU A 226 20.89 -5.18 11.25
N PRO A 227 20.78 -6.23 10.41
CA PRO A 227 20.69 -6.03 8.95
C PRO A 227 19.46 -5.23 8.51
N LEU A 228 18.34 -5.31 9.25
CA LEU A 228 17.13 -4.53 8.96
C LEU A 228 17.37 -3.04 9.17
N VAL A 229 18.02 -2.69 10.28
CA VAL A 229 18.34 -1.30 10.62
C VAL A 229 19.34 -0.74 9.61
N ILE A 230 20.39 -1.48 9.27
CA ILE A 230 21.38 -1.08 8.27
C ILE A 230 20.72 -0.85 6.91
N HIS A 231 19.91 -1.81 6.43
CA HIS A 231 19.19 -1.68 5.17
C HIS A 231 18.26 -0.46 5.18
N PHE A 232 17.53 -0.24 6.28
CA PHE A 232 16.68 0.93 6.43
C PHE A 232 17.45 2.24 6.34
N VAL A 233 18.60 2.36 7.02
CA VAL A 233 19.43 3.58 6.98
C VAL A 233 19.93 3.85 5.56
N ILE A 234 20.48 2.83 4.89
CA ILE A 234 20.98 2.94 3.51
C ILE A 234 19.86 3.38 2.56
N ASP A 235 18.70 2.70 2.61
CA ASP A 235 17.58 2.99 1.73
C ASP A 235 16.95 4.37 2.01
N THR A 236 16.90 4.77 3.28
CA THR A 236 16.40 6.09 3.70
C THR A 236 17.29 7.22 3.19
N ILE A 237 18.62 7.05 3.25
CA ILE A 237 19.57 8.07 2.77
C ILE A 237 19.57 8.13 1.24
N THR A 238 19.51 6.97 0.56
CA THR A 238 19.74 6.91 -0.89
C THR A 238 18.48 7.15 -1.72
N THR A 239 17.32 6.63 -1.32
CA THR A 239 16.14 6.59 -2.22
C THR A 239 14.94 7.37 -1.73
N LEU A 240 14.86 7.73 -0.44
CA LEU A 240 13.61 8.21 0.15
C LEU A 240 13.02 9.44 -0.55
N ARG A 241 13.87 10.40 -0.95
CA ARG A 241 13.43 11.63 -1.62
C ARG A 241 12.88 11.40 -3.03
N GLN A 242 13.30 10.33 -3.70
CA GLN A 242 12.91 10.02 -5.07
C GLN A 242 11.60 9.20 -5.13
N ARG A 243 11.24 8.51 -4.04
CA ARG A 243 10.05 7.64 -4.01
C ARG A 243 8.76 8.46 -3.93
N SER A 244 7.78 8.04 -4.71
CA SER A 244 6.41 8.55 -4.60
C SER A 244 5.73 8.01 -3.34
N PHE A 245 4.75 8.76 -2.82
CA PHE A 245 3.96 8.30 -1.68
C PHE A 245 3.18 7.01 -1.98
N ALA A 246 2.76 6.81 -3.25
CA ALA A 246 2.15 5.57 -3.73
C ALA A 246 3.06 4.36 -3.50
N SER A 247 4.33 4.50 -3.88
CA SER A 247 5.34 3.44 -3.74
C SER A 247 5.54 3.07 -2.27
N ILE A 248 5.56 4.07 -1.37
CA ILE A 248 5.71 3.83 0.07
C ILE A 248 4.45 3.17 0.66
N LYS A 249 3.25 3.59 0.25
CA LYS A 249 2.00 2.91 0.65
C LYS A 249 2.01 1.44 0.23
N ALA A 250 2.34 1.16 -1.03
CA ALA A 250 2.38 -0.21 -1.53
C ALA A 250 3.43 -1.03 -0.78
N GLN A 251 4.63 -0.47 -0.59
CA GLN A 251 5.66 -1.10 0.22
C GLN A 251 5.19 -1.41 1.64
N ALA A 252 4.38 -0.54 2.24
CA ALA A 252 3.86 -0.74 3.59
C ALA A 252 2.85 -1.89 3.61
N MET A 253 1.96 -1.96 2.62
CA MET A 253 0.99 -3.04 2.48
C MET A 253 1.68 -4.40 2.27
N VAL A 254 2.68 -4.46 1.37
CA VAL A 254 3.46 -5.68 1.14
C VAL A 254 4.20 -6.10 2.40
N THR A 255 4.87 -5.17 3.08
CA THR A 255 5.64 -5.46 4.29
C THR A 255 4.74 -5.96 5.42
N HIS A 256 3.56 -5.35 5.57
CA HIS A 256 2.58 -5.79 6.56
C HIS A 256 1.98 -7.15 6.17
N GLY A 257 1.64 -7.37 4.90
CA GLY A 257 1.07 -8.61 4.40
C GLY A 257 2.02 -9.80 4.56
N SER A 258 3.26 -9.67 4.10
CA SER A 258 4.26 -10.74 4.21
C SER A 258 4.57 -11.07 5.68
N ALA A 259 4.77 -10.04 6.51
CA ALA A 259 5.10 -10.25 7.92
C ALA A 259 3.92 -10.82 8.72
N SER A 260 2.68 -10.52 8.34
CA SER A 260 1.47 -11.03 9.01
C SER A 260 1.11 -12.46 8.62
N LEU A 261 1.46 -12.91 7.40
CA LEU A 261 1.18 -14.28 6.97
C LEU A 261 2.23 -15.28 7.45
N ILE A 262 3.50 -14.89 7.44
CA ILE A 262 4.60 -15.81 7.78
C ILE A 262 4.61 -16.14 9.27
N LEU A 263 4.42 -15.15 10.14
CA LEU A 263 4.60 -15.34 11.58
C LEU A 263 3.57 -16.33 12.18
N PRO A 264 2.25 -16.27 11.91
CA PRO A 264 1.29 -17.22 12.46
C PRO A 264 1.51 -18.64 11.95
N VAL A 265 1.84 -18.82 10.66
CA VAL A 265 2.16 -20.13 10.10
C VAL A 265 3.39 -20.69 10.79
N PHE A 266 4.42 -19.87 10.97
CA PHE A 266 5.65 -20.28 11.64
C PHE A 266 5.44 -20.58 13.13
N LEU A 267 4.65 -19.76 13.84
CA LEU A 267 4.28 -19.97 15.24
C LEU A 267 3.52 -21.28 15.42
N PHE A 268 2.51 -21.51 14.59
CA PHE A 268 1.71 -22.73 14.63
C PHE A 268 2.56 -23.96 14.33
N ALA A 269 3.43 -23.86 13.34
CA ALA A 269 4.30 -24.95 12.94
C ALA A 269 5.34 -25.28 14.03
N MET A 270 5.96 -24.27 14.65
CA MET A 270 6.87 -24.47 15.79
C MET A 270 6.15 -24.97 17.04
N TRP A 271 4.91 -24.54 17.25
CA TRP A 271 4.07 -25.03 18.33
C TRP A 271 3.69 -26.50 18.14
N ILE A 272 3.29 -26.93 16.93
CA ILE A 272 3.09 -28.36 16.61
C ILE A 272 4.37 -29.14 16.85
N ALA A 273 5.51 -28.58 16.46
CA ALA A 273 6.79 -29.23 16.63
C ALA A 273 7.09 -29.47 18.13
N ASN A 274 6.62 -28.63 19.04
CA ASN A 274 6.78 -28.89 20.48
C ASN A 274 6.17 -30.23 20.95
N TYR A 275 5.22 -30.81 20.20
CA TYR A 275 4.58 -32.08 20.52
C TYR A 275 5.14 -33.27 19.74
N THR A 276 6.10 -33.06 18.84
CA THR A 276 6.74 -34.14 18.06
C THR A 276 8.13 -34.46 18.60
N GLU A 277 8.62 -35.67 18.35
CA GLU A 277 9.95 -36.08 18.83
C GLU A 277 11.05 -35.10 18.38
N ALA A 278 12.01 -34.85 19.27
CA ALA A 278 12.97 -33.75 19.16
C ALA A 278 13.74 -33.66 17.83
N ALA A 279 14.03 -34.80 17.18
CA ALA A 279 14.74 -34.82 15.90
C ALA A 279 13.87 -34.28 14.74
N GLY A 280 12.57 -34.61 14.73
CA GLY A 280 11.63 -34.13 13.71
C GLY A 280 11.37 -32.63 13.82
N VAL A 281 11.41 -32.09 15.04
CA VAL A 281 11.23 -30.67 15.33
C VAL A 281 12.30 -29.81 14.67
N LEU A 282 13.56 -30.20 14.83
CA LEU A 282 14.68 -29.44 14.27
C LEU A 282 14.65 -29.44 12.75
N VAL A 283 14.38 -30.60 12.13
CA VAL A 283 14.26 -30.70 10.66
C VAL A 283 13.11 -29.83 10.17
N PHE A 284 11.95 -29.90 10.82
CA PHE A 284 10.79 -29.10 10.45
C PHE A 284 11.04 -27.59 10.62
N ALA A 285 11.67 -27.19 11.73
CA ALA A 285 12.13 -25.82 11.96
C ALA A 285 13.03 -25.32 10.83
N CYS A 286 14.04 -26.10 10.43
CA CYS A 286 14.93 -25.79 9.33
C CYS A 286 14.18 -25.63 8.00
N VAL A 287 13.23 -26.52 7.70
CA VAL A 287 12.40 -26.45 6.48
C VAL A 287 11.56 -25.17 6.45
N LEU A 288 10.94 -24.80 7.57
CA LEU A 288 10.14 -23.57 7.66
C LEU A 288 10.99 -22.31 7.49
N VAL A 289 12.17 -22.29 8.10
CA VAL A 289 13.14 -21.19 7.97
C VAL A 289 13.58 -21.07 6.51
N ALA A 290 13.89 -22.18 5.84
CA ALA A 290 14.22 -22.19 4.42
C ALA A 290 13.04 -21.72 3.55
N ALA A 291 11.82 -22.20 3.82
CA ALA A 291 10.62 -21.81 3.08
C ALA A 291 10.33 -20.30 3.21
N LYS A 292 10.46 -19.74 4.43
CA LYS A 292 10.38 -18.29 4.68
C LYS A 292 11.40 -17.54 3.83
N THR A 293 12.66 -17.99 3.84
CA THR A 293 13.73 -17.32 3.09
C THR A 293 13.51 -17.39 1.59
N ILE A 294 13.10 -18.55 1.06
CA ILE A 294 12.74 -18.70 -0.36
C ILE A 294 11.60 -17.74 -0.73
N TYR A 295 10.58 -17.63 0.11
CA TYR A 295 9.48 -16.71 -0.11
C TYR A 295 9.96 -15.24 -0.14
N GLU A 296 10.76 -14.81 0.85
CA GLU A 296 11.29 -13.44 0.88
C GLU A 296 12.21 -13.13 -0.32
N VAL A 297 13.09 -14.07 -0.68
CA VAL A 297 13.96 -13.95 -1.86
C VAL A 297 13.12 -13.92 -3.14
N SER A 298 12.06 -14.71 -3.23
CA SER A 298 11.16 -14.71 -4.39
C SER A 298 10.46 -13.36 -4.57
N ILE A 299 10.03 -12.71 -3.49
CA ILE A 299 9.46 -11.35 -3.53
C ILE A 299 10.50 -10.34 -4.04
N ILE A 300 11.76 -10.49 -3.67
CA ILE A 300 12.82 -9.58 -4.09
C ILE A 300 13.16 -9.80 -5.58
N LEU A 301 13.37 -11.05 -6.00
CA LEU A 301 13.81 -11.43 -7.35
C LEU A 301 12.71 -11.34 -8.41
N LEU A 302 11.53 -11.92 -8.14
CA LEU A 302 10.36 -11.82 -9.03
C LEU A 302 9.74 -10.42 -8.97
N GLY A 303 10.17 -9.64 -7.97
CA GLY A 303 9.84 -8.25 -7.76
C GLY A 303 8.57 -8.08 -6.94
N ARG A 304 8.64 -7.18 -5.95
CA ARG A 304 7.47 -6.49 -5.37
C ARG A 304 6.50 -5.94 -6.43
N ASP A 305 7.01 -5.72 -7.64
CA ASP A 305 6.26 -5.27 -8.79
C ASP A 305 5.26 -6.31 -9.29
N TYR A 306 5.34 -7.59 -8.93
CA TYR A 306 4.31 -8.56 -9.34
C TYR A 306 2.95 -8.23 -8.72
N GLU A 307 2.89 -7.97 -7.41
CA GLU A 307 1.66 -7.58 -6.72
C GLU A 307 1.19 -6.18 -7.16
N LEU A 308 2.10 -5.22 -7.28
CA LEU A 308 1.81 -3.89 -7.80
C LEU A 308 1.28 -3.93 -9.24
N ARG A 309 1.90 -4.72 -10.11
CA ARG A 309 1.43 -4.93 -11.50
C ARG A 309 0.11 -5.67 -11.54
N SER A 310 -0.21 -6.52 -10.58
CA SER A 310 -1.55 -7.14 -10.53
C SER A 310 -2.62 -6.08 -10.30
N GLY A 311 -2.36 -5.11 -9.41
CA GLY A 311 -3.21 -3.94 -9.18
C GLY A 311 -3.25 -2.99 -10.38
N ASP A 312 -2.10 -2.68 -10.98
CA ASP A 312 -2.03 -1.83 -12.17
C ASP A 312 -2.67 -2.49 -13.39
N ARG A 313 -2.59 -3.82 -13.54
CA ARG A 313 -3.30 -4.58 -14.58
C ARG A 313 -4.81 -4.56 -14.35
N LEU A 314 -5.25 -4.62 -13.10
CA LEU A 314 -6.66 -4.49 -12.76
C LEU A 314 -7.15 -3.07 -13.07
N ALA A 315 -6.37 -2.05 -12.71
CA ALA A 315 -6.62 -0.66 -13.06
C ALA A 315 -6.63 -0.47 -14.59
N LEU A 316 -5.65 -0.98 -15.32
CA LEU A 316 -5.58 -0.98 -16.78
C LEU A 316 -6.80 -1.66 -17.41
N ARG A 317 -7.27 -2.78 -16.85
CA ARG A 317 -8.51 -3.43 -17.28
C ARG A 317 -9.69 -2.50 -17.08
N LEU A 318 -9.84 -1.90 -15.89
CA LEU A 318 -10.89 -0.93 -15.60
C LEU A 318 -10.84 0.27 -16.56
N TRP A 319 -9.65 0.77 -16.89
CA TRP A 319 -9.46 1.84 -17.87
C TRP A 319 -9.87 1.46 -19.29
N ARG A 320 -9.65 0.20 -19.69
CA ARG A 320 -10.07 -0.29 -21.02
C ARG A 320 -11.56 -0.59 -21.09
N THR A 321 -12.18 -1.07 -20.01
CA THR A 321 -13.56 -1.55 -20.04
C THR A 321 -14.59 -0.52 -19.58
N ASP A 322 -14.20 0.47 -18.77
CA ASP A 322 -15.13 1.44 -18.18
C ASP A 322 -14.91 2.87 -18.72
N PRO A 323 -15.79 3.38 -19.61
CA PRO A 323 -15.70 4.74 -20.15
C PRO A 323 -15.83 5.83 -19.07
N THR A 324 -16.36 5.49 -17.90
CA THR A 324 -16.46 6.40 -16.75
C THR A 324 -15.08 6.71 -16.16
N TYR A 325 -14.17 5.71 -16.14
CA TYR A 325 -12.79 5.88 -15.69
C TYR A 325 -11.96 6.76 -16.65
N ALA A 326 -12.18 6.62 -17.96
CA ALA A 326 -11.54 7.48 -18.97
C ALA A 326 -11.89 8.97 -18.78
N ARG A 327 -13.15 9.27 -18.42
CA ARG A 327 -13.58 10.64 -18.12
C ARG A 327 -12.92 11.20 -16.85
N TYR A 328 -12.72 10.37 -15.83
CA TYR A 328 -12.04 10.76 -14.60
C TYR A 328 -10.56 11.07 -14.84
N ALA A 329 -9.87 10.18 -15.56
CA ALA A 329 -8.48 10.36 -15.98
C ALA A 329 -8.24 11.68 -16.73
N LYS A 330 -9.12 12.01 -17.68
CA LYS A 330 -9.05 13.26 -18.44
C LYS A 330 -9.20 14.49 -17.54
N LYS A 331 -10.10 14.43 -16.54
CA LYS A 331 -10.25 15.48 -15.54
C LYS A 331 -9.00 15.64 -14.68
N GLU A 332 -8.38 14.54 -14.28
CA GLU A 332 -7.16 14.56 -13.46
C GLU A 332 -5.96 15.13 -14.25
N ALA A 333 -5.75 14.68 -15.49
CA ALA A 333 -4.71 15.21 -16.37
C ALA A 333 -4.87 16.71 -16.62
N ALA A 334 -6.11 17.17 -16.86
CA ALA A 334 -6.42 18.59 -17.01
C ALA A 334 -6.26 19.39 -15.71
N GLN A 335 -6.26 18.73 -14.55
CA GLN A 335 -5.96 19.36 -13.28
C GLN A 335 -4.44 19.49 -13.08
N ARG A 336 -3.67 18.44 -13.38
CA ARG A 336 -2.19 18.47 -13.30
C ARG A 336 -1.59 19.56 -14.18
N MET A 337 -2.07 19.70 -15.41
CA MET A 337 -1.63 20.78 -16.32
C MET A 337 -1.87 22.17 -15.71
N ARG A 338 -3.02 22.39 -15.06
CA ARG A 338 -3.33 23.67 -14.40
C ARG A 338 -2.45 23.91 -13.18
N ASP A 339 -2.22 22.87 -12.38
CA ASP A 339 -1.37 22.97 -11.20
C ASP A 339 0.08 23.26 -11.60
N GLU A 340 0.59 22.66 -12.68
CA GLU A 340 1.91 22.95 -13.28
C GLU A 340 2.00 24.38 -13.83
N GLU A 341 0.96 24.87 -14.50
CA GLU A 341 0.88 26.27 -14.96
C GLU A 341 0.91 27.25 -13.78
N THR A 342 0.27 26.93 -12.66
CA THR A 342 0.30 27.81 -11.46
C THR A 342 1.61 27.76 -10.68
N MET A 343 2.44 26.73 -10.89
CA MET A 343 3.75 26.60 -10.23
C MET A 343 4.90 27.23 -11.04
N ARG A 344 4.67 27.64 -12.29
CA ARG A 344 5.63 28.36 -13.13
C ARG A 344 5.50 29.87 -12.98
#